data_AF-A0A7X6XEX0-F1
#
_entry.id   AF-A0A7X6XEX0-F1
#
_cell.length_a   1.000
_cell.length_b   1.000
_cell.length_c   1.000
_cell.angle_alpha   90.00
_cell.angle_beta   90.00
_cell.angle_gamma   90.00
#
_symmetry.space_group_name_H-M   'P 1'
#
loop_
_entity.id
_entity.type
_entity.pdbx_description
1 polymer ?
#
loop_
_entity_poly.entity_id
_entity_poly.type
_entity_poly.pdbx_seq_one_letter_code
_entity_poly.pdbx_strand_id
1 'polypeptide(L)'
;MVITTTELIKRFLVTVNRENKTVGLVPTMGYLHKGHLSLIKKAKEENDLVVVSIFVNPTQFGPNEDFETYPRDILNDTNLAYKAGADIIFNPNVCDLYPEGSNTWVNVEGDITKVLCGA
;
A
#
# COMPACT_ATOMS: atom_id res chain seq x y z
N MET A 1 -9.16 10.78 -2.77
CA MET A 1 -9.00 11.26 -1.37
C MET A 1 -7.73 10.67 -0.77
N VAL A 2 -6.92 11.45 -0.04
CA VAL A 2 -5.72 10.94 0.65
C VAL A 2 -6.04 10.72 2.12
N ILE A 3 -5.78 9.51 2.64
CA ILE A 3 -5.97 9.13 4.05
C ILE A 3 -4.62 8.71 4.62
N THR A 4 -4.27 9.22 5.81
CA THR A 4 -2.95 9.02 6.42
C THR A 4 -2.97 8.22 7.73
N THR A 5 -4.14 7.84 8.25
CA THR A 5 -4.21 7.08 9.51
C THR A 5 -5.04 5.81 9.36
N THR A 6 -4.68 4.79 10.14
CA THR A 6 -5.38 3.51 10.16
C THR A 6 -6.82 3.64 10.66
N GLU A 7 -7.08 4.56 11.59
CA GLU A 7 -8.41 4.86 12.10
C GLU A 7 -9.35 5.37 10.99
N LEU A 8 -8.88 6.34 10.21
CA LEU A 8 -9.69 6.97 9.17
C LEU A 8 -10.00 6.02 8.02
N ILE A 9 -9.01 5.23 7.56
CA ILE A 9 -9.25 4.27 6.47
C ILE A 9 -10.21 3.17 6.93
N LYS A 10 -10.09 2.69 8.19
CA LYS A 10 -11.03 1.70 8.76
C LYS A 10 -12.45 2.26 8.80
N ARG A 11 -12.64 3.46 9.33
CA ARG A 11 -13.96 4.12 9.37
C ARG A 11 -14.57 4.28 7.99
N PHE A 12 -13.76 4.71 7.02
CA PHE A 12 -14.21 4.86 5.65
C PHE A 12 -14.65 3.51 5.05
N LEU A 13 -13.83 2.47 5.18
CA LEU A 13 -14.12 1.14 4.62
C LEU A 13 -15.33 0.47 5.29
N VAL A 14 -15.62 0.76 6.55
CA VAL A 14 -16.88 0.31 7.20
C VAL A 14 -18.11 0.87 6.48
N THR A 15 -18.08 2.14 6.05
CA THR A 15 -19.17 2.75 5.28
C THR A 15 -19.30 2.11 3.90
N VAL A 16 -18.19 1.89 3.20
CA VAL A 16 -18.16 1.21 1.88
C VAL A 16 -18.73 -0.20 1.97
N ASN A 17 -18.36 -0.96 3.01
CA ASN A 17 -18.85 -2.30 3.22
C ASN A 17 -20.36 -2.34 3.49
N ARG A 18 -20.92 -1.34 4.19
CA ARG A 18 -22.38 -1.21 4.39
C ARG A 18 -23.14 -0.97 3.09
N GLU A 19 -22.48 -0.42 2.08
CA GLU A 19 -23.03 -0.23 0.73
C GLU A 19 -22.86 -1.46 -0.17
N ASN A 20 -22.30 -2.57 0.34
CA ASN A 20 -21.99 -3.80 -0.40
C ASN A 20 -21.10 -3.56 -1.64
N LYS A 21 -20.23 -2.54 -1.58
CA LYS A 21 -19.27 -2.24 -2.65
C LYS A 21 -18.02 -3.10 -2.52
N THR A 22 -17.52 -3.58 -3.65
CA THR A 22 -16.26 -4.29 -3.78
C THR A 22 -15.07 -3.33 -3.70
N VAL A 23 -13.95 -3.80 -3.13
CA VAL A 23 -12.75 -2.98 -2.91
C VAL A 23 -11.52 -3.67 -3.49
N GLY A 24 -10.91 -3.04 -4.50
CA GLY A 24 -9.62 -3.42 -5.05
C GLY A 24 -8.49 -2.72 -4.28
N LEU A 25 -7.51 -3.48 -3.81
CA LEU A 25 -6.32 -2.94 -3.15
C LEU A 25 -5.09 -3.13 -4.04
N VAL A 26 -4.35 -2.04 -4.28
CA VAL A 26 -3.03 -2.08 -4.93
C VAL A 26 -1.98 -1.61 -3.92
N PRO A 27 -1.26 -2.54 -3.26
CA PRO A 27 -0.23 -2.17 -2.30
C PRO A 27 1.07 -1.79 -3.02
N THR A 28 1.65 -0.66 -2.66
CA THR A 28 2.90 -0.15 -3.25
C THR A 28 3.78 0.53 -2.20
N MET A 29 5.05 0.72 -2.55
CA MET A 29 5.98 1.60 -1.81
C MET A 29 6.06 3.03 -2.38
N GLY A 30 5.19 3.38 -3.35
CA GLY A 30 5.27 4.66 -4.05
C GLY A 30 6.25 4.63 -5.24
N TYR A 31 6.68 5.82 -5.65
CA TYR A 31 7.46 6.08 -6.86
C TYR A 31 6.86 5.38 -8.10
N LEU A 32 5.60 5.71 -8.36
CA LEU A 32 4.74 4.97 -9.26
C LEU A 32 5.20 5.09 -10.72
N HIS A 33 5.01 4.01 -11.46
CA HIS A 33 5.41 3.87 -12.85
C HIS A 33 4.38 3.02 -13.61
N LYS A 34 4.58 2.80 -14.91
CA LYS A 34 3.60 2.15 -15.79
C LYS A 34 3.07 0.80 -15.26
N GLY A 35 3.93 -0.03 -14.66
CA GLY A 35 3.51 -1.29 -14.00
C GLY A 35 2.51 -1.09 -12.86
N HIS A 36 2.74 -0.12 -11.96
CA HIS A 36 1.77 0.23 -10.92
C HIS A 36 0.43 0.69 -11.55
N LEU A 37 0.50 1.54 -12.57
CA LEU A 37 -0.71 2.07 -13.22
C LEU A 37 -1.54 0.97 -13.91
N SER A 38 -0.91 -0.09 -14.44
CA SER A 38 -1.67 -1.20 -15.00
C SER A 38 -2.43 -1.99 -13.94
N LEU A 39 -1.86 -2.15 -12.74
CA LEU A 39 -2.56 -2.79 -11.62
C LEU A 39 -3.74 -1.95 -11.13
N ILE A 40 -3.58 -0.63 -11.03
CA ILE A 40 -4.66 0.29 -10.62
C ILE A 40 -5.81 0.25 -11.64
N LYS A 41 -5.50 0.29 -12.94
CA LYS A 41 -6.52 0.18 -13.99
C LYS A 41 -7.27 -1.14 -13.91
N LYS A 42 -6.54 -2.25 -13.74
CA LYS A 42 -7.14 -3.57 -13.60
C LYS A 42 -8.04 -3.67 -12.36
N ALA A 43 -7.58 -3.15 -11.23
CA ALA A 43 -8.39 -3.08 -10.01
C ALA A 43 -9.67 -2.25 -10.23
N LYS A 44 -9.61 -1.16 -11.01
CA LYS A 44 -10.78 -0.32 -11.31
C LYS A 44 -11.80 -1.00 -12.22
N GLU A 45 -11.36 -1.87 -13.12
CA GLU A 45 -12.25 -2.67 -13.96
C GLU A 45 -13.04 -3.72 -13.15
N GLU A 46 -12.49 -4.19 -12.03
CA GLU A 46 -13.02 -5.33 -11.28
C GLU A 46 -13.70 -4.94 -9.97
N ASN A 47 -13.61 -3.69 -9.54
CA ASN A 47 -14.08 -3.25 -8.23
C ASN A 47 -14.78 -1.88 -8.28
N ASP A 48 -15.74 -1.68 -7.39
CA ASP A 48 -16.47 -0.42 -7.24
C ASP A 48 -15.55 0.71 -6.71
N LEU A 49 -14.62 0.35 -5.82
CA LEU A 49 -13.67 1.24 -5.18
C LEU A 49 -12.24 0.71 -5.29
N VAL A 50 -11.29 1.56 -5.64
CA VAL A 50 -9.86 1.24 -5.65
C VAL A 50 -9.10 2.03 -4.59
N VAL A 51 -8.41 1.30 -3.72
CA VAL A 51 -7.46 1.84 -2.74
C VAL A 51 -6.05 1.54 -3.21
N VAL A 52 -5.20 2.56 -3.27
CA VAL A 52 -3.75 2.41 -3.48
C VAL A 52 -3.06 2.74 -2.18
N SER A 53 -2.28 1.81 -1.61
CA SER A 53 -1.41 2.15 -0.48
C SER A 53 -0.03 2.57 -0.99
N ILE A 54 0.48 3.66 -0.44
CA ILE A 54 1.84 4.15 -0.68
C ILE A 54 2.54 4.13 0.68
N PHE A 55 3.40 3.15 0.89
CA PHE A 55 4.10 2.99 2.16
C PHE A 55 5.44 2.27 1.94
N VAL A 56 6.55 2.99 2.08
CA VAL A 56 7.88 2.40 2.10
C VAL A 56 8.02 1.67 3.44
N ASN A 57 7.78 0.37 3.43
CA ASN A 57 7.70 -0.42 4.65
C ASN A 57 9.10 -0.66 5.24
N PRO A 58 9.44 -0.17 6.45
CA PRO A 58 10.77 -0.38 7.03
C PRO A 58 11.09 -1.85 7.34
N THR A 59 10.08 -2.71 7.59
CA THR A 59 10.33 -4.08 8.05
C THR A 59 10.81 -5.03 6.94
N GLN A 60 10.77 -4.60 5.69
CA GLN A 60 11.22 -5.38 4.53
C GLN A 60 12.56 -4.89 3.96
N PHE A 61 13.24 -3.98 4.68
CA PHE A 61 14.60 -3.56 4.35
C PHE A 61 15.59 -4.09 5.38
N GLY A 62 16.68 -4.67 4.90
CA GLY A 62 17.83 -5.06 5.71
C GLY A 62 18.71 -3.85 6.11
N PRO A 63 19.61 -4.00 7.10
CA PRO A 63 20.46 -2.91 7.61
C PRO A 63 21.35 -2.19 6.57
N ASN A 64 21.64 -2.84 5.43
CA ASN A 64 22.51 -2.32 4.38
C ASN A 64 21.76 -2.08 3.05
N GLU A 65 20.44 -2.06 3.10
CA GLU A 65 19.60 -1.79 1.93
C GLU A 65 19.25 -0.31 1.82
N ASP A 66 18.53 0.05 0.77
CA ASP A 66 18.32 1.41 0.31
C ASP A 66 17.10 2.11 0.94
N PHE A 67 16.69 1.75 2.15
CA PHE A 67 15.52 2.34 2.82
C PHE A 67 15.57 3.87 2.88
N GLU A 68 16.72 4.42 3.28
CA GLU A 68 16.93 5.87 3.39
C GLU A 68 16.91 6.58 2.03
N THR A 69 17.45 5.93 1.00
CA THR A 69 17.54 6.48 -0.36
C THR A 69 16.35 6.09 -1.26
N TYR A 70 15.41 5.31 -0.76
CA TYR A 70 14.24 4.88 -1.52
C TYR A 70 13.48 6.12 -2.02
N PRO A 71 13.19 6.22 -3.33
CA PRO A 71 12.61 7.42 -3.89
C PRO A 71 11.19 7.65 -3.38
N ARG A 72 10.87 8.90 -3.02
CA ARG A 72 9.57 9.29 -2.47
C ARG A 72 9.09 10.57 -3.16
N ASP A 73 7.99 10.48 -3.90
CA ASP A 73 7.33 11.64 -4.51
C ASP A 73 5.81 11.47 -4.43
N ILE A 74 5.27 11.70 -3.24
CA ILE A 74 3.85 11.47 -2.95
C ILE A 74 2.93 12.34 -3.81
N LEU A 75 3.37 13.53 -4.24
CA LEU A 75 2.58 14.43 -5.08
C LEU A 75 2.44 13.84 -6.49
N ASN A 76 3.55 13.41 -7.09
CA ASN A 76 3.52 12.75 -8.39
C ASN A 76 2.73 11.44 -8.32
N ASP A 77 2.98 10.61 -7.31
CA ASP A 77 2.34 9.31 -7.15
C ASP A 77 0.81 9.45 -7.03
N THR A 78 0.36 10.37 -6.18
CA THR A 78 -1.07 10.66 -6.00
C THR A 78 -1.72 11.09 -7.31
N ASN A 79 -1.06 11.96 -8.08
CA ASN A 79 -1.56 12.42 -9.38
C ASN A 79 -1.66 11.26 -10.39
N LEU A 80 -0.62 10.43 -10.47
CA LEU A 80 -0.58 9.28 -11.38
C LEU A 80 -1.64 8.23 -11.00
N ALA A 81 -1.78 7.93 -9.71
CA ALA A 81 -2.74 6.95 -9.21
C ALA A 81 -4.19 7.38 -9.50
N TYR A 82 -4.56 8.63 -9.24
CA TYR A 82 -5.90 9.13 -9.57
C TYR A 82 -6.17 9.09 -11.07
N LYS A 83 -5.19 9.47 -11.91
CA LYS A 83 -5.32 9.35 -13.37
C LYS A 83 -5.48 7.91 -13.85
N ALA A 84 -4.97 6.94 -13.09
CA ALA A 84 -5.09 5.52 -13.39
C ALA A 84 -6.40 4.88 -12.86
N GLY A 85 -7.20 5.62 -12.09
CA GLY A 85 -8.50 5.15 -11.59
C GLY A 85 -8.54 4.82 -10.09
N ALA A 86 -7.51 5.18 -9.32
CA ALA A 86 -7.59 5.10 -7.86
C ALA A 86 -8.68 6.04 -7.32
N ASP A 87 -9.42 5.60 -6.31
CA ASP A 87 -10.39 6.44 -5.60
C ASP A 87 -9.78 7.00 -4.30
N ILE A 88 -8.92 6.19 -3.66
CA ILE A 88 -8.29 6.51 -2.38
C ILE A 88 -6.80 6.21 -2.43
N ILE A 89 -6.02 7.14 -1.89
CA ILE A 89 -4.62 6.93 -1.55
C ILE A 89 -4.52 6.75 -0.04
N PHE A 90 -4.03 5.60 0.40
CA PHE A 90 -3.69 5.37 1.79
C PHE A 90 -2.17 5.54 1.96
N ASN A 91 -1.76 6.65 2.57
CA ASN A 91 -0.36 7.04 2.76
C ASN A 91 -0.08 7.25 4.25
N PRO A 92 0.01 6.17 5.05
CA PRO A 92 0.25 6.26 6.49
C PRO A 92 1.71 6.61 6.81
N ASN A 93 1.94 7.16 8.00
CA ASN A 93 3.29 7.19 8.55
C ASN A 93 3.65 5.84 9.17
N VAL A 94 4.95 5.62 9.42
CA VAL A 94 5.44 4.42 10.10
C VAL A 94 4.73 4.19 11.44
N CYS A 95 4.60 5.23 12.27
CA CYS A 95 3.96 5.12 13.59
C CYS A 95 2.45 4.83 13.51
N ASP A 96 1.79 5.09 12.38
CA ASP A 96 0.36 4.77 12.19
C ASP A 96 0.15 3.26 12.00
N LEU A 97 1.14 2.55 11.43
CA LEU A 97 1.12 1.11 11.18
C LEU A 97 1.88 0.31 12.24
N TYR A 98 2.99 0.85 12.73
CA TYR A 98 3.88 0.26 13.73
C TYR A 98 4.01 1.20 14.93
N PRO A 99 2.98 1.26 15.81
CA PRO A 99 3.09 1.99 17.06
C PRO A 99 4.18 1.40 17.96
N GLU A 100 4.66 2.19 18.91
CA GLU A 100 5.69 1.77 19.87
C GLU A 100 5.26 0.47 20.60
N GLY A 101 6.19 -0.48 20.71
CA GLY A 101 5.93 -1.78 21.32
C GLY A 101 5.26 -2.81 20.39
N SER A 102 5.13 -2.53 19.10
CA SER A 102 4.67 -3.51 18.11
C SER A 102 5.63 -4.70 18.01
N ASN A 103 5.17 -5.89 18.41
CA ASN A 103 5.96 -7.12 18.49
C ASN A 103 5.35 -8.31 17.73
N THR A 104 4.31 -8.06 16.92
CA THR A 104 3.65 -9.09 16.12
C THR A 104 4.27 -9.15 14.73
N TRP A 105 4.54 -10.36 14.26
CA TRP A 105 5.10 -10.64 12.95
C TRP A 105 4.37 -11.82 12.31
N VAL A 106 4.37 -11.85 10.98
CA VAL A 106 3.87 -12.97 10.20
C VAL A 106 5.05 -13.53 9.41
N ASN A 107 5.23 -14.84 9.47
CA ASN A 107 6.24 -15.54 8.68
C ASN A 107 5.58 -16.58 7.79
N VAL A 108 6.13 -16.76 6.59
CA VAL A 108 5.70 -17.81 5.67
C VAL A 108 6.62 -19.00 5.88
N GLU A 109 6.07 -20.08 6.43
CA GLU A 109 6.78 -21.35 6.61
C GLU A 109 6.93 -22.13 5.30
N GLY A 110 7.77 -23.18 5.32
CA GLY A 110 8.12 -23.97 4.13
C GLY A 110 9.34 -23.40 3.40
N ASP A 111 9.45 -23.68 2.10
CA ASP A 111 10.67 -23.39 1.33
C ASP A 111 10.54 -22.20 0.37
N ILE A 112 9.34 -21.61 0.24
CA ILE A 112 9.07 -20.53 -0.72
C ILE A 112 9.92 -19.28 -0.46
N THR A 113 10.19 -18.97 0.82
CA THR A 113 11.00 -17.82 1.24
C THR A 113 12.49 -18.11 1.30
N LYS A 114 12.92 -19.37 1.11
CA LYS A 114 14.34 -19.78 1.29
C LYS A 114 15.13 -19.84 -0.02
N VAL A 115 14.57 -19.30 -1.11
CA VAL A 115 15.14 -19.36 -2.46
C VAL A 115 15.10 -17.99 -3.12
N LEU A 116 15.86 -17.81 -4.20
CA LEU A 116 15.95 -16.55 -4.95
C LEU A 116 16.33 -15.37 -4.03
N CYS A 117 15.56 -14.29 -4.01
CA CYS A 117 15.85 -13.10 -3.20
C CYS A 117 15.71 -13.34 -1.68
N GLY A 118 15.07 -14.42 -1.24
CA GLY A 118 14.93 -14.73 0.19
C GLY A 118 16.02 -15.64 0.75
N ALA A 119 16.93 -16.13 -0.10
CA ALA A 119 18.03 -17.02 0.29
C ALA A 119 19.13 -16.32 1.11
#